data_AF-A0A485M320-F1
#
_entry.id   AF-A0A485M320-F1
#
_cell.length_a   1.000
_cell.length_b   1.000
_cell.length_c   1.000
_cell.angle_alpha   90.00
_cell.angle_beta   90.00
_cell.angle_gamma   90.00
#
_symmetry.space_group_name_H-M   'P 1'
#
loop_
_entity.id
_entity.type
_entity.pdbx_description
1 polymer ?
#
loop_
_entity_poly.entity_id
_entity_poly.type
_entity_poly.pdbx_seq_one_letter_code
_entity_poly.pdbx_strand_id
1 'polypeptide(L)'
;MDQKAMIKQAFDFHKAALDNAYRNLVAIQDQAEKSVGLFLDRIPWMPEKSRQIIMEWGNLYKKGRDDLKRVMDDGYDKMESYLISAAEATQRASSQAQEAGQRAAQQARQTTRRTSQQTSRTATKARKAAAKSTGKS
;
A
#
# COMPACT_ATOMS: atom_id res chain seq x y z
N MET A 1 11.83 -5.83 -5.69
CA MET A 1 11.25 -6.02 -4.34
C MET A 1 9.74 -5.99 -4.49
N ASP A 2 9.01 -6.75 -3.69
CA ASP A 2 7.55 -6.67 -3.63
C ASP A 2 7.13 -5.25 -3.23
N GLN A 3 6.23 -4.63 -4.01
CA GLN A 3 5.77 -3.25 -3.80
C GLN A 3 5.14 -3.08 -2.42
N LYS A 4 4.45 -4.11 -1.92
CA LYS A 4 3.88 -4.14 -0.57
C LYS A 4 4.96 -4.07 0.51
N ALA A 5 6.05 -4.82 0.34
CA ALA A 5 7.17 -4.81 1.29
C ALA A 5 7.86 -3.43 1.34
N MET A 6 8.02 -2.76 0.20
CA MET A 6 8.61 -1.41 0.16
C MET A 6 7.72 -0.37 0.83
N ILE A 7 6.40 -0.41 0.57
CA ILE A 7 5.43 0.46 1.25
C ILE A 7 5.50 0.24 2.76
N LYS A 8 5.41 -1.02 3.21
CA LYS A 8 5.48 -1.35 4.63
C LYS A 8 6.75 -0.83 5.30
N GLN A 9 7.92 -1.11 4.70
CA GLN A 9 9.20 -0.69 5.26
C GLN A 9 9.30 0.84 5.39
N ALA A 10 8.80 1.59 4.40
CA ALA A 10 8.80 3.05 4.47
C ALA A 10 7.91 3.58 5.60
N PHE A 11 6.73 2.99 5.79
CA PHE A 11 5.81 3.37 6.86
C PHE A 11 6.34 3.01 8.24
N ASP A 12 6.87 1.80 8.41
CA ASP A 12 7.46 1.34 9.68
C ASP A 12 8.62 2.27 10.11
N PHE A 13 9.46 2.71 9.16
CA PHE A 13 10.52 3.70 9.43
C PHE A 13 9.97 5.05 9.91
N HIS A 14 8.98 5.61 9.21
CA HIS A 14 8.38 6.91 9.58
C HIS A 14 7.67 6.83 10.94
N LYS A 15 6.91 5.76 11.19
CA LYS A 15 6.27 5.50 12.49
C LYS A 15 7.31 5.46 13.61
N ALA A 16 8.40 4.71 13.43
CA ALA A 16 9.46 4.62 14.44
C ALA A 16 10.14 5.98 14.72
N ALA A 17 10.41 6.77 13.68
CA ALA A 17 10.99 8.10 13.85
C ALA A 17 10.04 9.04 14.62
N LEU A 18 8.74 9.00 14.30
CA LEU A 18 7.72 9.78 14.96
C LEU A 18 7.52 9.36 16.42
N ASP A 19 7.49 8.06 16.69
CA ASP A 19 7.41 7.51 18.05
C ASP A 19 8.57 7.99 18.91
N ASN A 20 9.78 7.96 18.37
CA ASN A 20 10.95 8.45 19.07
C ASN A 20 10.87 9.95 19.34
N ALA A 21 10.47 10.75 18.34
CA ALA A 21 10.28 12.19 18.50
C ALA A 21 9.20 12.51 19.55
N TYR A 22 8.08 11.80 19.52
CA TYR A 22 7.00 11.94 20.50
C TYR A 22 7.48 11.61 21.93
N ARG A 23 8.19 10.49 22.13
CA ARG A 23 8.74 10.13 23.45
C ARG A 23 9.70 11.20 23.98
N ASN A 24 10.55 11.76 23.13
CA ASN A 24 11.45 12.85 23.51
C ASN A 24 10.69 14.13 23.85
N LEU A 25 9.66 14.48 23.07
CA LEU A 25 8.81 15.63 23.35
C LEU A 25 8.08 15.48 24.69
N VAL A 26 7.57 14.28 24.99
CA VAL A 26 6.95 13.96 26.28
C VAL A 26 7.93 14.20 27.42
N ALA A 27 9.13 13.65 27.33
CA ALA A 27 10.16 13.80 28.37
C ALA A 27 10.56 15.27 28.60
N ILE A 28 10.73 16.04 27.52
CA ILE A 28 11.08 17.47 27.59
C ILE A 28 9.98 18.26 28.28
N GLN A 29 8.72 18.06 27.88
CA GLN A 29 7.60 18.77 28.49
C GLN A 29 7.43 18.37 29.96
N ASP A 30 7.53 17.09 30.30
CA ASP A 30 7.40 16.64 31.69
C ASP A 30 8.51 17.25 32.59
N GLN A 31 9.72 17.42 32.05
CA GLN A 31 10.81 18.10 32.75
C GLN A 31 10.57 19.62 32.86
N ALA A 32 10.04 20.24 31.81
CA ALA A 32 9.68 21.66 31.83
C ALA A 32 8.58 21.95 32.85
N GLU A 33 7.54 21.10 32.92
CA GLU A 33 6.45 21.23 33.88
C GLU A 33 6.93 21.09 35.33
N LYS A 34 7.83 20.14 35.61
CA LYS A 34 8.47 20.03 36.93
C LYS A 34 9.22 21.32 37.29
N SER A 35 9.97 21.87 36.33
CA SER A 35 10.74 23.12 36.53
C SER A 35 9.81 24.31 36.77
N VAL A 36 8.71 24.40 36.02
CA VAL A 36 7.66 25.41 36.23
C VAL A 36 7.02 25.22 37.61
N GLY A 37 6.67 24.01 38.02
CA GLY A 37 6.12 23.72 39.35
C GLY A 37 7.02 24.23 40.47
N LEU A 38 8.31 23.85 40.43
CA LEU A 38 9.31 24.32 41.41
C LEU A 38 9.47 25.85 41.42
N PHE A 39 9.41 26.48 40.25
CA PHE A 39 9.48 27.93 40.14
C PHE A 39 8.26 28.61 40.76
N LEU A 40 7.06 28.12 40.47
CA LEU A 40 5.82 28.66 41.03
C LEU A 40 5.80 28.52 42.56
N ASP A 41 6.31 27.42 43.12
CA ASP A 41 6.41 27.21 44.58
C ASP A 41 7.31 28.23 45.27
N ARG A 42 8.28 28.81 44.56
CA ARG A 42 9.19 29.84 45.07
C ARG A 42 8.61 31.27 45.00
N ILE A 43 7.42 31.45 44.41
CA ILE A 43 6.81 32.79 44.23
C ILE A 43 5.64 32.96 45.22
N PRO A 44 5.90 33.50 46.43
CA PRO A 44 4.87 33.63 47.46
C PRO A 44 3.80 34.67 47.13
N TRP A 45 4.03 35.55 46.15
CA TRP A 45 3.08 36.61 45.77
C TRP A 45 2.09 36.19 44.68
N MET A 46 2.20 34.97 44.13
CA MET A 46 1.31 34.53 43.06
C MET A 46 -0.06 34.08 43.60
N PRO A 47 -1.19 34.62 43.07
CA PRO A 47 -2.52 34.15 43.43
C PRO A 47 -2.77 32.70 42.99
N GLU A 48 -3.48 31.94 43.81
CA GLU A 48 -3.78 30.51 43.57
C GLU A 48 -4.46 30.27 42.20
N LYS A 49 -5.40 31.14 41.81
CA LYS A 49 -6.07 31.06 40.51
C LYS A 49 -5.10 31.12 39.33
N SER A 50 -4.05 31.95 39.42
CA SER A 50 -3.04 32.07 38.37
C SER A 50 -2.18 30.82 38.27
N ARG A 51 -1.84 30.18 39.40
CA ARG A 51 -1.14 28.90 39.45
C ARG A 51 -1.95 27.78 38.78
N GLN A 52 -3.25 27.73 39.05
CA GLN A 52 -4.15 26.74 38.44
C GLN A 52 -4.21 26.87 36.92
N ILE A 53 -4.33 28.09 36.39
CA ILE A 53 -4.36 28.34 34.94
C ILE A 53 -3.09 27.82 34.26
N ILE A 54 -1.91 27.99 34.86
CA ILE A 54 -0.64 27.50 34.31
C ILE A 54 -0.62 25.96 34.25
N MET A 55 -1.11 25.31 35.31
CA MET A 55 -1.19 23.84 35.37
C MET A 55 -2.22 23.28 34.38
N GLU A 56 -3.38 23.92 34.26
CA GLU A 56 -4.40 23.57 33.27
C GLU A 56 -3.88 23.71 31.84
N TRP A 57 -3.12 24.77 31.57
CA TRP A 57 -2.48 24.96 30.27
C TRP A 57 -1.53 23.80 29.95
N GLY A 58 -0.67 23.38 30.90
CA GLY A 58 0.18 22.20 30.74
C GLY A 58 -0.62 20.93 30.40
N ASN A 59 -1.73 20.69 31.10
CA ASN A 59 -2.62 19.56 30.82
C ASN A 59 -3.24 19.64 29.41
N LEU A 60 -3.60 20.83 28.94
CA LEU A 60 -4.10 21.02 27.58
C LEU A 60 -3.03 20.69 26.53
N TYR A 61 -1.77 21.06 26.76
CA TYR A 61 -0.66 20.65 25.89
C TYR A 61 -0.48 19.14 25.87
N LYS A 62 -0.53 18.47 27.04
CA LYS A 62 -0.44 17.01 27.11
C LYS A 62 -1.54 16.35 26.29
N LYS A 63 -2.79 16.80 26.48
CA LYS A 63 -3.91 16.29 25.71
C LYS A 63 -3.71 16.52 24.21
N GLY A 64 -3.27 17.73 23.82
CA GLY A 64 -3.03 18.07 22.42
C GLY A 64 -1.95 17.21 21.75
N ARG A 65 -0.81 16.95 22.42
CA ARG A 65 0.23 16.08 21.88
C ARG A 65 -0.25 14.62 21.77
N ASP A 66 -1.04 14.14 22.71
CA ASP A 66 -1.54 12.76 22.74
C ASP A 66 -2.60 12.55 21.66
N ASP A 67 -3.51 13.51 21.49
CA ASP A 67 -4.49 13.52 20.41
C ASP A 67 -3.80 13.59 19.03
N LEU A 68 -2.77 14.43 18.89
CA LEU A 68 -1.98 14.50 17.66
C LEU A 68 -1.31 13.16 17.36
N LYS A 69 -0.69 12.52 18.35
CA LYS A 69 -0.06 11.20 18.22
C LYS A 69 -1.06 10.17 17.72
N ARG A 70 -2.23 10.10 18.36
CA ARG A 70 -3.31 9.19 17.99
C ARG A 70 -3.78 9.39 16.56
N VAL A 71 -4.02 10.65 16.15
CA VAL A 71 -4.45 10.96 14.78
C VAL A 71 -3.40 10.57 13.75
N MET A 72 -2.11 10.80 14.05
CA MET A 72 -1.03 10.38 13.16
C MET A 72 -0.98 8.85 13.03
N ASP A 73 -1.02 8.10 14.14
CA ASP A 73 -0.98 6.64 14.13
C ASP A 73 -2.13 6.06 13.30
N ASP A 74 -3.36 6.50 13.57
CA ASP A 74 -4.55 6.11 12.82
C ASP A 74 -4.41 6.45 11.31
N GLY A 75 -3.80 7.60 11.00
CA GLY A 75 -3.54 8.06 9.64
C GLY A 75 -2.54 7.18 8.91
N TYR A 76 -1.43 6.83 9.55
CA TYR A 76 -0.42 5.95 8.99
C TYR A 76 -0.98 4.54 8.73
N ASP A 77 -1.76 3.99 9.65
CA ASP A 77 -2.38 2.67 9.48
C ASP A 77 -3.35 2.64 8.30
N LYS A 78 -4.19 3.66 8.18
CA LYS A 78 -5.13 3.79 7.04
C LYS A 78 -4.40 3.94 5.72
N MET A 79 -3.36 4.78 5.68
CA MET A 79 -2.62 5.05 4.45
C MET A 79 -1.76 3.85 4.02
N GLU A 80 -1.13 3.14 4.97
CA GLU A 80 -0.43 1.87 4.71
C GLU A 80 -1.39 0.84 4.10
N SER A 81 -2.56 0.64 4.73
CA SER A 81 -3.59 -0.30 4.25
C SER A 81 -4.12 0.07 2.85
N TYR A 82 -4.40 1.36 2.62
CA TYR A 82 -4.88 1.85 1.33
C TYR A 82 -3.85 1.61 0.21
N LEU A 83 -2.58 1.97 0.46
CA LEU A 83 -1.52 1.83 -0.54
C LEU A 83 -1.20 0.37 -0.84
N ILE A 84 -1.20 -0.51 0.17
CA ILE A 84 -1.06 -1.96 -0.03
C ILE A 84 -2.21 -2.50 -0.88
N SER A 85 -3.45 -2.14 -0.53
CA SER A 85 -4.64 -2.57 -1.27
C SER A 85 -4.61 -2.11 -2.73
N ALA A 86 -4.19 -0.86 -2.96
CA ALA A 86 -4.03 -0.32 -4.31
C ALA A 86 -2.95 -1.07 -5.10
N ALA A 87 -1.78 -1.32 -4.49
CA ALA A 87 -0.70 -2.08 -5.13
C ALA A 87 -1.16 -3.50 -5.51
N GLU A 88 -1.85 -4.20 -4.60
CA GLU A 88 -2.39 -5.53 -4.87
C GLU A 88 -3.44 -5.50 -6.00
N ALA A 89 -4.31 -4.49 -6.04
CA ALA A 89 -5.29 -4.33 -7.11
C ALA A 89 -4.62 -4.13 -8.48
N THR A 90 -3.57 -3.30 -8.55
CA THR A 90 -2.76 -3.13 -9.77
C THR A 90 -2.12 -4.45 -10.19
N GLN A 91 -1.50 -5.19 -9.27
CA GLN A 91 -0.86 -6.46 -9.58
C GLN A 91 -1.85 -7.52 -10.08
N ARG A 92 -3.05 -7.59 -9.49
CA ARG A 92 -4.13 -8.47 -9.97
C ARG A 92 -4.57 -8.10 -11.38
N ALA A 93 -4.78 -6.82 -11.67
CA ALA A 93 -5.18 -6.35 -12.99
C ALA A 93 -4.13 -6.69 -14.06
N SER A 94 -2.84 -6.47 -13.77
CA SER A 94 -1.75 -6.85 -14.68
C SER A 94 -1.67 -8.36 -14.92
N SER A 95 -1.86 -9.17 -13.87
CA SER A 95 -1.85 -10.63 -13.97
C SER A 95 -3.01 -11.15 -14.83
N GLN A 96 -4.23 -10.63 -14.61
CA GLN A 96 -5.41 -10.96 -15.41
C GLN A 96 -5.24 -10.59 -16.89
N ALA A 97 -4.66 -9.42 -17.18
CA ALA A 97 -4.38 -8.99 -18.54
C ALA A 97 -3.37 -9.92 -19.24
N GLN A 98 -2.31 -10.33 -18.53
CA GLN A 98 -1.33 -11.29 -19.05
C GLN A 98 -1.96 -12.66 -19.33
N GLU A 99 -2.77 -13.19 -18.41
CA GLU A 99 -3.47 -14.46 -18.61
C GLU A 99 -4.44 -14.41 -19.79
N ALA A 100 -5.20 -13.33 -19.93
CA ALA A 100 -6.12 -13.14 -21.05
C ALA A 100 -5.36 -13.12 -22.39
N GLY A 101 -4.23 -12.40 -22.45
CA GLY A 101 -3.35 -12.38 -23.63
C GLY A 101 -2.79 -13.76 -23.97
N GLN A 102 -2.33 -14.52 -22.98
CA GLN A 102 -1.82 -15.88 -23.17
C GLN A 102 -2.90 -16.84 -23.68
N ARG A 103 -4.12 -16.76 -23.13
CA ARG A 103 -5.27 -17.57 -23.58
C ARG A 103 -5.64 -17.25 -25.03
N ALA A 104 -5.72 -15.95 -25.38
CA ALA A 104 -6.00 -15.51 -26.73
C ALA A 104 -4.93 -16.03 -27.73
N ALA A 105 -3.65 -15.93 -27.36
CA ALA A 105 -2.55 -16.44 -28.18
C ALA A 105 -2.59 -17.97 -28.36
N GLN A 106 -2.93 -18.73 -27.31
CA GLN A 106 -3.10 -20.18 -27.42
C GLN A 106 -4.26 -20.56 -28.34
N GLN A 107 -5.41 -19.88 -28.19
CA GLN A 107 -6.58 -20.11 -29.05
C GLN A 107 -6.25 -19.82 -30.52
N ALA A 108 -5.60 -18.69 -30.81
CA ALA A 108 -5.18 -18.35 -32.17
C ALA A 108 -4.27 -19.44 -32.77
N ARG A 109 -3.27 -19.92 -32.01
CA ARG A 109 -2.38 -21.02 -32.44
C ARG A 109 -3.13 -22.31 -32.73
N GLN A 110 -4.09 -22.68 -31.88
CA GLN A 110 -4.92 -23.87 -32.11
C GLN A 110 -5.77 -23.73 -33.37
N THR A 111 -6.39 -22.56 -33.59
CA THR A 111 -7.19 -22.27 -34.78
C THR A 111 -6.35 -22.35 -36.04
N THR A 112 -5.18 -21.70 -36.09
CA THR A 112 -4.25 -21.79 -37.23
C THR A 112 -3.81 -23.23 -37.50
N ARG A 113 -3.53 -24.02 -36.46
CA ARG A 113 -3.15 -25.43 -36.58
C ARG A 113 -4.30 -26.29 -37.12
N ARG A 114 -5.54 -26.03 -36.70
CA ARG A 114 -6.73 -26.72 -37.23
C ARG A 114 -6.97 -26.37 -38.70
N THR A 115 -6.90 -25.10 -39.07
CA THR A 115 -7.11 -24.65 -40.46
C THR A 115 -6.07 -25.23 -41.41
N SER A 116 -4.80 -25.27 -41.01
CA SER A 116 -3.70 -25.88 -41.80
C SER A 116 -3.83 -27.41 -41.94
N GLN A 117 -4.26 -28.10 -40.88
CA GLN A 117 -4.58 -29.54 -40.96
C GLN A 117 -5.78 -29.81 -41.87
N GLN A 118 -6.79 -28.92 -41.89
CA GLN A 118 -7.95 -29.08 -42.75
C GLN A 118 -7.59 -28.85 -44.22
N THR A 119 -6.87 -27.76 -44.54
CA THR A 119 -6.42 -27.46 -45.91
C THR A 119 -5.52 -28.53 -46.50
N SER A 120 -4.57 -29.06 -45.73
CA SER A 120 -3.71 -30.17 -46.17
C SER A 120 -4.51 -31.44 -46.48
N ARG A 121 -5.51 -31.78 -45.65
CA ARG A 121 -6.40 -32.93 -45.92
C ARG A 121 -7.24 -32.73 -47.18
N THR A 122 -7.76 -31.53 -47.41
CA THR A 122 -8.54 -31.20 -48.62
C THR A 122 -7.67 -31.26 -49.88
N ALA A 123 -6.47 -30.69 -49.84
CA ALA A 123 -5.51 -30.73 -50.94
C ALA A 123 -5.08 -32.17 -51.27
N THR A 124 -4.87 -33.00 -50.25
CA THR A 124 -4.53 -34.42 -50.43
C THR A 124 -5.68 -35.20 -51.08
N LYS A 125 -6.93 -34.96 -50.64
CA LYS A 125 -8.11 -35.54 -51.29
C LYS A 125 -8.24 -35.11 -52.75
N ALA A 126 -8.06 -33.82 -53.05
CA ALA A 126 -8.14 -33.28 -54.41
C ALA A 126 -7.07 -33.90 -55.33
N ARG A 127 -5.81 -34.01 -54.87
CA ARG A 127 -4.74 -34.68 -55.62
C ARG A 127 -5.06 -36.14 -55.90
N LYS A 128 -5.61 -36.86 -54.91
CA LYS A 128 -5.98 -38.28 -55.06
C LYS A 128 -7.15 -38.48 -56.03
N ALA A 129 -8.08 -37.52 -56.11
CA ALA A 129 -9.17 -37.53 -57.07
C ALA A 129 -8.69 -37.25 -58.51
N ALA A 130 -7.80 -36.26 -58.69
CA ALA A 130 -7.21 -35.93 -59.99
C ALA A 130 -6.35 -37.08 -60.55
N ALA A 131 -5.57 -37.76 -59.71
CA ALA A 131 -4.79 -38.93 -60.13
C ALA A 131 -5.67 -40.13 -60.55
N LYS A 132 -6.89 -40.24 -60.00
CA LYS A 132 -7.86 -41.26 -60.41
C LYS A 132 -8.55 -40.94 -61.75
N SER A 133 -8.65 -39.66 -62.13
CA SER A 133 -9.26 -39.27 -63.41
C SER A 133 -8.29 -39.34 -64.59
N THR A 134 -6.97 -39.19 -64.36
CA THR A 134 -5.94 -39.27 -65.41
C THR A 134 -5.45 -40.68 -65.72
N GLY A 135 -5.67 -41.66 -64.84
CA GLY A 135 -5.36 -43.09 -65.10
C GLY A 135 -6.43 -43.86 -65.87
N LYS A 136 -7.45 -43.17 -66.40
CA LYS A 136 -8.56 -43.74 -67.16
C LYS A 136 -8.58 -43.17 -68.58
N SER A 137 -7.48 -43.40 -69.30
CA SER A 137 -7.37 -43.22 -70.75
C SER A 137 -6.85 -44.51 -71.36
#